data_AF-A0A2V8C4K7-F1
#
_entry.id   AF-A0A2V8C4K7-F1
#
_cell.length_a   1.000
_cell.length_b   1.000
_cell.length_c   1.000
_cell.angle_alpha   90.00
_cell.angle_beta   90.00
_cell.angle_gamma   90.00
#
_symmetry.space_group_name_H-M   'P 1'
#
loop_
_entity.id
_entity.type
_entity.pdbx_description
1 polymer ?
#
loop_
_entity_poly.entity_id
_entity_poly.type
_entity_poly.pdbx_seq_one_letter_code
_entity_poly.pdbx_strand_id
1 'polypeptide(L)'
;MKRAFIAATLTWAVAMPFATFIAARSDASPAMYVVAVAVYGAGSIICHQLPGRTFHVGSAQMPVCARCTGIYAGAAMAAAVLLTGTGRQSGGRTRIRADRLRVLAAALPTVATLLFEWSTGSTPSNTVRALAGFPLGAAVAWVIGAAL
;
A
#
# COMPACT_ATOMS: atom_id res chain seq x y z
N MET A 1 -12.04 -11.02 -13.66
CA MET A 1 -11.24 -9.81 -13.37
C MET A 1 -10.89 -9.68 -11.89
N LYS A 2 -11.82 -9.92 -10.96
CA LYS A 2 -11.57 -9.92 -9.50
C LYS A 2 -10.34 -10.72 -9.04
N ARG A 3 -10.20 -11.99 -9.48
CA ARG A 3 -9.04 -12.84 -9.10
C ARG A 3 -7.70 -12.24 -9.54
N ALA A 4 -7.64 -11.66 -10.74
CA ALA A 4 -6.44 -11.00 -11.23
C ALA A 4 -6.11 -9.74 -10.41
N PHE A 5 -7.11 -8.94 -10.05
CA PHE A 5 -6.95 -7.80 -9.15
C PHE A 5 -6.41 -8.22 -7.77
N ILE A 6 -6.98 -9.26 -7.18
CA ILE A 6 -6.52 -9.80 -5.88
C ILE A 6 -5.08 -10.30 -6.00
N ALA A 7 -4.78 -11.12 -7.00
CA ALA A 7 -3.45 -11.65 -7.22
C ALA A 7 -2.41 -10.54 -7.41
N ALA A 8 -2.71 -9.52 -8.23
CA ALA A 8 -1.82 -8.38 -8.44
C ALA A 8 -1.58 -7.59 -7.14
N THR A 9 -2.63 -7.34 -6.36
CA THR A 9 -2.54 -6.60 -5.09
C THR A 9 -1.67 -7.35 -4.07
N LEU A 10 -1.91 -8.65 -3.91
CA LEU A 10 -1.12 -9.49 -3.00
C LEU A 10 0.34 -9.64 -3.47
N THR A 11 0.54 -9.85 -4.77
CA THR A 11 1.89 -9.97 -5.36
C THR A 11 2.68 -8.69 -5.12
N TRP A 12 2.09 -7.52 -5.35
CA TRP A 12 2.76 -6.25 -5.10
C TRP A 12 3.11 -6.05 -3.62
N ALA A 13 2.20 -6.37 -2.72
CA ALA A 13 2.44 -6.25 -1.29
C ALA A 13 3.56 -7.17 -0.77
N VAL A 14 3.73 -8.35 -1.37
CA VAL A 14 4.83 -9.28 -1.07
C VAL A 14 6.13 -8.85 -1.78
N ALA A 15 6.05 -8.35 -3.00
CA ALA A 15 7.21 -7.96 -3.79
C ALA A 15 8.03 -6.85 -3.11
N MET A 16 7.40 -5.89 -2.43
CA MET A 16 8.11 -4.80 -1.75
C MET A 16 9.05 -5.26 -0.60
N PRO A 17 8.58 -5.98 0.44
CA PRO A 17 9.47 -6.49 1.48
C PRO A 17 10.47 -7.51 0.94
N PHE A 18 10.09 -8.30 -0.08
CA PHE A 18 11.00 -9.23 -0.72
C PHE A 18 12.14 -8.51 -1.46
N ALA A 19 11.83 -7.48 -2.25
CA ALA A 19 12.83 -6.65 -2.92
C ALA A 19 13.77 -5.97 -1.90
N THR A 20 13.24 -5.53 -0.77
CA THR A 20 14.02 -4.92 0.30
C THR A 20 14.95 -5.94 0.96
N PHE A 21 14.46 -7.16 1.21
CA PHE A 21 15.26 -8.25 1.73
C PHE A 21 16.40 -8.63 0.77
N ILE A 22 16.15 -8.67 -0.54
CA ILE A 22 17.21 -8.89 -1.55
C ILE A 22 18.21 -7.74 -1.53
N ALA A 23 17.76 -6.50 -1.49
CA ALA A 23 18.62 -5.32 -1.47
C ALA A 23 19.51 -5.24 -0.22
N ALA A 24 19.08 -5.85 0.89
CA ALA A 24 19.88 -5.94 2.12
C ALA A 24 21.01 -6.99 2.05
N ARG A 25 21.07 -7.81 1.00
CA ARG A 25 22.03 -8.92 0.86
C ARG A 25 23.17 -8.56 -0.08
N SER A 26 24.39 -8.81 0.37
CA SER A 26 25.61 -8.67 -0.45
C SER A 26 25.88 -9.86 -1.38
N ASP A 27 25.23 -11.00 -1.15
CA ASP A 27 25.41 -12.26 -1.86
C ASP A 27 24.26 -12.57 -2.85
N ALA A 28 23.37 -11.60 -3.11
CA ALA A 28 22.26 -11.79 -4.03
C ALA A 28 22.76 -12.03 -5.47
N SER A 29 22.18 -13.01 -6.16
CA SER A 29 22.52 -13.27 -7.56
C SER A 29 22.09 -12.09 -8.46
N PRO A 30 22.74 -11.89 -9.63
CA PRO A 30 22.40 -10.80 -10.54
C PRO A 30 20.91 -10.76 -10.93
N ALA A 31 20.31 -11.94 -11.15
CA ALA A 31 18.89 -12.06 -11.48
C ALA A 31 17.98 -11.52 -10.35
N MET A 32 18.31 -11.84 -9.09
CA MET A 32 17.54 -11.34 -7.94
C MET A 32 17.70 -9.84 -7.76
N TYR A 33 18.89 -9.31 -8.05
CA TYR A 33 19.13 -7.87 -8.00
C TYR A 33 18.32 -7.12 -9.06
N VAL A 34 18.15 -7.68 -10.27
CA VAL A 34 17.25 -7.13 -11.29
C VAL A 34 15.81 -7.07 -10.81
N VAL A 35 15.34 -8.10 -10.09
CA VAL A 35 14.00 -8.09 -9.49
C VAL A 35 13.87 -6.94 -8.47
N ALA A 36 14.86 -6.77 -7.59
CA ALA A 36 14.86 -5.66 -6.65
C ALA A 36 14.82 -4.31 -7.38
N VAL A 37 15.72 -4.08 -8.35
CA VAL A 37 15.77 -2.84 -9.14
C VAL A 37 14.44 -2.56 -9.84
N ALA A 38 13.78 -3.58 -10.40
CA ALA A 38 12.47 -3.41 -11.03
C ALA A 38 11.40 -2.95 -10.03
N VAL A 39 11.38 -3.53 -8.83
CA VAL A 39 10.42 -3.14 -7.78
C VAL A 39 10.70 -1.73 -7.25
N TYR A 40 11.96 -1.35 -7.04
CA TYR A 40 12.32 0.02 -6.66
C TYR A 40 12.02 1.00 -7.78
N GLY A 41 12.29 0.64 -9.03
CA GLY A 41 11.93 1.45 -10.21
C GLY A 41 10.43 1.72 -10.26
N ALA A 42 9.60 0.68 -10.12
CA ALA A 42 8.14 0.84 -10.06
C ALA A 42 7.70 1.70 -8.86
N GLY A 43 8.31 1.50 -7.68
CA GLY A 43 8.05 2.34 -6.50
C GLY A 43 8.41 3.81 -6.70
N SER A 44 9.47 4.10 -7.45
CA SER A 44 9.97 5.47 -7.68
C SER A 44 9.03 6.33 -8.52
N ILE A 45 8.21 5.70 -9.37
CA ILE A 45 7.18 6.39 -10.19
C ILE A 45 6.11 7.02 -9.30
N ILE A 46 5.83 6.42 -8.15
CA ILE A 46 4.71 6.79 -7.26
C ILE A 46 5.21 7.42 -5.95
N CYS A 47 6.48 7.19 -5.58
CA CYS A 47 7.04 7.59 -4.32
C CYS A 47 8.48 8.11 -4.45
N HIS A 48 8.82 9.13 -3.67
CA HIS A 48 10.15 9.77 -3.68
C HIS A 48 11.24 8.97 -2.94
N GLN A 49 10.91 7.84 -2.29
CA GLN A 49 11.87 6.96 -1.60
C GLN A 49 12.83 7.68 -0.63
N LEU A 50 12.31 8.65 0.12
CA LEU A 50 13.08 9.41 1.11
C LEU A 50 13.45 8.51 2.31
N PRO A 51 14.75 8.30 2.62
CA PRO A 51 15.17 7.36 3.66
C PRO A 51 14.54 7.64 5.02
N GLY A 52 14.49 8.91 5.44
CA GLY A 52 13.87 9.31 6.72
C GLY A 52 12.36 9.05 6.84
N ARG A 53 11.71 8.59 5.75
CA ARG A 53 10.26 8.38 5.66
C ARG A 53 9.92 6.95 5.26
N THR A 54 10.87 6.03 5.36
CA THR A 54 10.75 4.67 4.83
C THR A 54 11.09 3.65 5.91
N PHE A 55 10.43 2.49 5.91
CA PHE A 55 10.84 1.38 6.79
C PHE A 55 12.11 0.73 6.27
N HIS A 56 12.93 0.17 7.15
CA HIS A 56 14.17 -0.49 6.76
C HIS A 56 14.12 -1.97 7.15
N VAL A 57 14.74 -2.80 6.33
CA VAL A 57 15.04 -4.21 6.63
C VAL A 57 16.55 -4.35 6.54
N GLY A 58 17.22 -4.53 7.69
CA GLY A 58 18.67 -4.47 7.75
C GLY A 58 19.20 -3.10 7.27
N SER A 59 20.12 -3.12 6.31
CA SER A 59 20.71 -1.92 5.71
C SER A 59 19.89 -1.30 4.57
N ALA A 60 18.83 -1.98 4.10
CA ALA A 60 18.05 -1.53 2.96
C ALA A 60 16.74 -0.84 3.39
N GLN A 61 16.43 0.30 2.75
CA GLN A 61 15.14 0.97 2.87
C GLN A 61 14.10 0.30 1.97
N MET A 62 12.83 0.23 2.36
CA MET A 62 11.75 -0.24 1.50
C MET A 62 11.61 0.57 0.19
N PRO A 63 11.06 0.01 -0.90
CA PRO A 63 10.94 0.69 -2.20
C PRO A 63 9.91 1.84 -2.21
N VAL A 64 9.18 2.06 -1.11
CA VAL A 64 8.20 3.13 -0.94
C VAL A 64 8.17 3.62 0.51
N CYS A 65 7.69 4.84 0.73
CA CYS A 65 7.59 5.41 2.06
C CYS A 65 6.60 4.64 2.97
N ALA A 66 6.68 4.85 4.28
CA ALA A 66 5.85 4.17 5.26
C ALA A 66 4.34 4.34 5.03
N ARG A 67 3.89 5.52 4.55
CA ARG A 67 2.47 5.75 4.20
C ARG A 67 2.01 4.87 3.04
N CYS A 68 2.79 4.82 1.97
CA CYS A 68 2.52 3.95 0.81
C CYS A 68 2.54 2.48 1.23
N THR A 69 3.50 2.09 2.09
CA THR A 69 3.53 0.74 2.68
C THR A 69 2.21 0.41 3.38
N GLY A 70 1.70 1.35 4.18
CA GLY A 70 0.39 1.23 4.82
C GLY A 70 -0.76 1.05 3.82
N ILE A 71 -0.83 1.91 2.79
CA ILE A 71 -1.86 1.81 1.72
C ILE A 71 -1.82 0.42 1.06
N TYR A 72 -0.65 -0.05 0.64
CA TYR A 72 -0.53 -1.35 -0.01
C TYR A 72 -0.84 -2.52 0.93
N ALA A 73 -0.45 -2.42 2.21
CA ALA A 73 -0.77 -3.43 3.22
C ALA A 73 -2.30 -3.51 3.47
N GLY A 74 -2.96 -2.36 3.59
CA GLY A 74 -4.42 -2.30 3.73
C GLY A 74 -5.14 -2.87 2.51
N ALA A 75 -4.67 -2.52 1.31
CA ALA A 75 -5.20 -3.06 0.07
C ALA A 75 -5.05 -4.59 -0.01
N ALA A 76 -3.88 -5.11 0.34
CA ALA A 76 -3.61 -6.55 0.38
C ALA A 76 -4.50 -7.27 1.40
N MET A 77 -4.69 -6.71 2.59
CA MET A 77 -5.58 -7.30 3.59
C MET A 77 -7.02 -7.36 3.06
N ALA A 78 -7.56 -6.27 2.52
CA ALA A 78 -8.91 -6.28 1.96
C ALA A 78 -9.04 -7.27 0.78
N ALA A 79 -8.03 -7.35 -0.08
CA ALA A 79 -7.98 -8.31 -1.18
C ALA A 79 -7.97 -9.77 -0.67
N ALA A 80 -7.23 -10.06 0.42
CA ALA A 80 -7.23 -11.37 1.05
C ALA A 80 -8.60 -11.71 1.66
N VAL A 81 -9.26 -10.76 2.33
CA VAL A 81 -10.61 -10.97 2.86
C VAL A 81 -11.61 -11.26 1.73
N LEU A 82 -11.46 -10.64 0.56
CA LEU A 82 -12.34 -10.91 -0.59
C LEU A 82 -12.21 -12.34 -1.14
N LEU A 83 -11.14 -13.08 -0.84
CA LEU A 83 -11.01 -14.51 -1.18
C LEU A 83 -12.00 -15.39 -0.39
N THR A 84 -12.47 -14.94 0.78
CA THR A 84 -13.42 -15.70 1.60
C THR A 84 -14.87 -15.62 1.10
N GLY A 85 -15.11 -14.96 -0.04
CA GLY A 85 -16.43 -14.88 -0.68
C GLY A 85 -17.32 -13.72 -0.20
N THR A 86 -16.83 -12.89 0.72
CA THR A 86 -17.58 -11.80 1.40
C THR A 86 -17.92 -10.57 0.54
N GLY A 87 -17.76 -10.63 -0.78
CA GLY A 87 -17.71 -9.44 -1.64
C GLY A 87 -18.73 -9.35 -2.78
N ARG A 88 -19.75 -10.21 -2.87
CA ARG A 88 -20.72 -10.15 -3.96
C ARG A 88 -21.93 -9.31 -3.54
N GLN A 89 -22.12 -8.15 -4.14
CA GLN A 89 -23.25 -7.26 -3.84
C GLN A 89 -23.92 -6.77 -5.13
N SER A 90 -25.25 -6.81 -5.16
CA SER A 90 -26.07 -6.30 -6.27
C SER A 90 -26.02 -4.77 -6.33
N GLY A 91 -25.96 -4.20 -7.54
CA GLY A 91 -25.71 -2.77 -7.77
C GLY A 91 -26.90 -1.84 -7.46
N GLY A 92 -26.62 -0.59 -7.04
CA GLY A 92 -27.64 0.44 -6.78
C GLY A 92 -27.06 1.83 -6.42
N ARG A 93 -27.87 2.89 -6.57
CA ARG A 93 -27.44 4.30 -6.38
C ARG A 93 -27.04 4.64 -4.93
N THR A 94 -27.65 3.96 -3.95
CA THR A 94 -27.30 4.04 -2.52
C THR A 94 -25.92 3.45 -2.23
N ARG A 95 -25.54 2.35 -2.91
CA ARG A 95 -24.23 1.72 -2.76
C ARG A 95 -23.10 2.62 -3.25
N ILE A 96 -23.26 3.27 -4.40
CA ILE A 96 -22.25 4.21 -4.93
C ILE A 96 -21.97 5.34 -3.93
N ARG A 97 -23.02 5.89 -3.30
CA ARG A 97 -22.86 6.91 -2.25
C ARG A 97 -22.13 6.36 -1.02
N ALA A 98 -22.49 5.16 -0.57
CA ALA A 98 -21.83 4.51 0.56
C ALA A 98 -20.35 4.20 0.28
N ASP A 99 -20.02 3.68 -0.91
CA ASP A 99 -18.66 3.38 -1.34
C ASP A 99 -17.81 4.67 -1.38
N ARG A 100 -18.35 5.77 -1.90
CA ARG A 100 -17.69 7.09 -1.89
C ARG A 100 -17.43 7.58 -0.47
N LEU A 101 -18.45 7.55 0.40
CA LEU A 101 -18.32 7.98 1.79
C LEU A 101 -17.30 7.13 2.55
N ARG A 102 -17.25 5.81 2.32
CA ARG A 102 -16.24 4.93 2.91
C ARG A 102 -14.82 5.32 2.50
N VAL A 103 -14.59 5.56 1.21
CA VAL A 103 -13.25 5.97 0.73
C VAL A 103 -12.86 7.34 1.28
N LEU A 104 -13.79 8.31 1.28
CA LEU A 104 -13.55 9.64 1.83
C LEU A 104 -13.23 9.59 3.32
N ALA A 105 -14.00 8.84 4.10
CA ALA A 105 -13.74 8.65 5.53
C ALA A 105 -12.40 7.94 5.77
N ALA A 106 -12.09 6.92 4.98
CA ALA A 106 -10.83 6.18 5.07
C ALA A 106 -9.59 7.00 4.65
N ALA A 107 -9.78 8.06 3.86
CA ALA A 107 -8.71 8.99 3.51
C ALA A 107 -8.36 9.96 4.66
N LEU A 108 -9.26 10.17 5.63
CA LEU A 108 -9.09 11.17 6.68
C LEU A 108 -7.78 11.02 7.49
N PRO A 109 -7.36 9.82 7.94
CA PRO A 109 -6.10 9.68 8.68
C PRO A 109 -4.87 10.05 7.82
N THR A 110 -4.90 9.69 6.53
CA THR A 110 -3.84 10.06 5.58
C THR A 110 -3.79 11.57 5.37
N VAL A 111 -4.95 12.21 5.18
CA VAL A 111 -5.05 13.66 5.02
C VAL A 111 -4.60 14.37 6.29
N ALA A 112 -5.02 13.91 7.47
CA ALA A 112 -4.63 14.49 8.75
C ALA A 112 -3.11 14.45 8.97
N THR A 113 -2.47 13.32 8.68
CA THR A 113 -1.00 13.21 8.81
C THR A 113 -0.27 14.05 7.76
N LEU A 114 -0.81 14.22 6.55
CA LEU A 114 -0.27 15.16 5.56
C LEU A 114 -0.36 16.61 6.03
N LEU A 115 -1.53 17.02 6.50
CA LEU A 115 -1.77 18.37 7.00
C LEU A 115 -0.88 18.68 8.20
N PHE A 116 -0.66 17.71 9.10
CA PHE A 116 0.27 17.85 10.22
C PHE A 116 1.71 18.06 9.73
N GLU A 117 2.20 17.22 8.80
CA GLU A 117 3.56 17.32 8.25
C GLU A 117 3.80 18.68 7.57
N TRP A 118 2.82 19.17 6.80
CA TRP A 118 2.93 20.43 6.09
C TRP A 118 2.78 21.66 6.98
N SER A 119 1.93 21.60 8.00
CA SER A 119 1.70 22.74 8.89
C SER A 119 2.78 22.90 9.96
N THR A 120 3.36 21.80 10.44
CA THR A 120 4.34 21.83 11.54
C THR A 120 5.79 21.65 11.09
N GLY A 121 6.02 21.18 9.87
CA GLY A 121 7.34 20.73 9.40
C GLY A 121 7.88 19.48 10.12
N SER A 122 7.15 18.97 11.13
CA SER A 122 7.53 17.80 11.91
C SER A 122 7.00 16.52 11.26
N THR A 123 7.83 15.48 11.24
CA THR A 123 7.46 14.20 10.63
C THR A 123 6.98 13.19 11.67
N PRO A 124 5.72 12.70 11.57
CA PRO A 124 5.27 11.61 12.41
C PRO A 124 6.11 10.35 12.19
N SER A 125 6.13 9.47 13.18
CA SER A 125 6.82 8.19 13.07
C SER A 125 6.32 7.38 11.87
N ASN A 126 7.18 6.53 11.31
CA ASN A 126 6.82 5.69 10.17
C ASN A 126 5.62 4.77 10.47
N THR A 127 5.50 4.28 11.71
CA THR A 127 4.33 3.51 12.16
C THR A 127 3.04 4.32 12.06
N VAL A 128 3.02 5.57 12.54
CA VAL A 128 1.84 6.45 12.44
C VAL A 128 1.48 6.69 10.97
N ARG A 129 2.47 6.94 10.12
CA ARG A 129 2.25 7.17 8.68
C ARG A 129 1.69 5.94 7.98
N ALA A 130 2.16 4.75 8.34
CA ALA A 130 1.64 3.49 7.82
C ALA A 130 0.20 3.22 8.27
N LEU A 131 -0.08 3.37 9.58
CA LEU A 131 -1.43 3.22 10.11
C LEU A 131 -2.40 4.24 9.51
N ALA A 132 -1.94 5.45 9.21
CA ALA A 132 -2.76 6.45 8.53
C ALA A 132 -3.08 6.11 7.07
N GLY A 133 -2.14 5.46 6.35
CA GLY A 133 -2.32 5.01 4.96
C GLY A 133 -3.21 3.77 4.84
N PHE A 134 -3.19 2.91 5.84
CA PHE A 134 -3.82 1.59 5.79
C PHE A 134 -5.34 1.60 5.52
N PRO A 135 -6.16 2.42 6.21
CA PRO A 135 -7.60 2.46 5.95
C PRO A 135 -7.94 2.80 4.50
N LEU A 136 -7.23 3.76 3.91
CA LEU A 136 -7.45 4.20 2.54
C LEU A 136 -7.24 3.05 1.55
N GLY A 137 -6.12 2.33 1.69
CA GLY A 137 -5.83 1.16 0.85
C GLY A 137 -6.87 0.05 0.97
N ALA A 138 -7.27 -0.27 2.21
CA ALA A 138 -8.30 -1.28 2.48
C ALA A 138 -9.65 -0.90 1.85
N ALA A 139 -10.09 0.36 2.02
CA ALA A 139 -11.34 0.85 1.47
C ALA A 139 -11.36 0.83 -0.07
N VAL A 140 -10.29 1.30 -0.71
CA VAL A 140 -10.17 1.31 -2.17
C VAL A 140 -10.20 -0.10 -2.74
N ALA A 141 -9.38 -1.02 -2.19
CA ALA A 141 -9.34 -2.40 -2.66
C ALA A 141 -10.65 -3.14 -2.42
N TRP A 142 -11.34 -2.88 -1.31
CA TRP A 142 -12.67 -3.42 -1.05
C TRP A 142 -13.69 -2.95 -2.08
N VAL A 143 -13.77 -1.65 -2.34
CA VAL A 143 -14.74 -1.08 -3.31
C VAL A 143 -14.51 -1.64 -4.71
N ILE A 144 -13.24 -1.69 -5.17
CA ILE A 144 -12.89 -2.25 -6.48
C ILE A 144 -13.19 -3.74 -6.52
N GLY A 145 -12.67 -4.52 -5.57
CA GLY A 145 -12.80 -5.97 -5.58
C GLY A 145 -14.22 -6.48 -5.27
N ALA A 146 -15.08 -5.67 -4.67
CA ALA A 146 -16.51 -5.96 -4.52
C ALA A 146 -17.34 -5.53 -5.74
N ALA A 147 -16.76 -4.81 -6.70
CA ALA A 147 -17.40 -4.43 -7.96
C ALA A 147 -16.97 -5.34 -9.14
N LEU A 148 -15.82 -6.00 -9.04
CA LEU A 148 -15.28 -6.97 -10.01
C LEU A 148 -15.81 -8.40 -9.82
#